data_AF-A0A0F9TVS7-F1
#
_entry.id   AF-A0A0F9TVS7-F1
#
_cell.length_a   1.000
_cell.length_b   1.000
_cell.length_c   1.000
_cell.angle_alpha   90.00
_cell.angle_beta   90.00
_cell.angle_gamma   90.00
#
_symmetry.space_group_name_H-M   'P 1'
#
loop_
_entity.id
_entity.type
_entity.pdbx_description
1 polymer ?
#
loop_
_entity_poly.entity_id
_entity_poly.type
_entity_poly.pdbx_seq_one_letter_code
_entity_poly.pdbx_strand_id
1 'polypeptide(L)'
;MACRETVCRFIPALLAATLAVTVAEAQQPAEQSRPVRALTDGISNRLETALAELTGGRRSKGMMAVDEAHRVLQVGKYVEAYPGPFAAAEKAVKEIRRLLQNGQADDARQLLGETVTSFAAAEPPKLRALAVGGGGYRGATLIDVQGKILGEFDRVNSEDKAIATIGGWQDALGFIDIGGETMNLRLDQLIFGPNGTWGEVFVVTTTPVR
;
A
#
# COMPACT_ATOMS: atom_id res chain seq x y z
N MET A 1 -21.80 -1.95 81.64
CA MET A 1 -20.36 -1.99 81.35
C MET A 1 -20.19 -1.61 79.90
N ALA A 2 -19.86 -0.33 79.66
CA ALA A 2 -19.90 0.31 78.35
C ALA A 2 -18.49 0.69 77.88
N CYS A 3 -18.40 0.83 76.56
CA CYS A 3 -17.26 0.84 75.68
C CYS A 3 -16.09 1.78 76.04
N ARG A 4 -14.89 1.28 75.68
CA ARG A 4 -13.61 1.99 75.66
C ARG A 4 -13.50 2.95 74.49
N GLU A 5 -12.83 4.06 74.80
CA GLU A 5 -12.22 5.11 73.98
C GLU A 5 -11.37 4.53 72.83
N THR A 6 -11.14 5.20 71.71
CA THR A 6 -10.13 6.27 71.59
C THR A 6 -10.25 7.02 70.25
N VAL A 7 -9.99 8.32 70.35
CA VAL A 7 -10.04 9.41 69.37
C VAL A 7 -8.93 9.34 68.31
N CYS A 8 -9.21 9.72 67.07
CA CYS A 8 -8.39 10.69 66.31
C CYS A 8 -9.13 11.21 65.07
N ARG A 9 -9.58 12.46 65.18
CA ARG A 9 -10.07 13.31 64.09
C ARG A 9 -8.88 13.85 63.31
N PHE A 10 -8.89 13.68 61.99
CA PHE A 10 -8.30 14.63 61.04
C PHE A 10 -9.24 14.75 59.83
N ILE A 11 -9.58 15.99 59.51
CA ILE A 11 -10.35 16.52 58.36
C ILE A 11 -9.41 17.58 57.74
N PRO A 12 -9.50 18.05 56.48
CA PRO A 12 -10.06 17.53 55.21
C PRO A 12 -9.03 17.61 54.05
N ALA A 13 -9.35 17.09 52.87
CA ALA A 13 -9.08 17.79 51.60
C ALA A 13 -9.77 17.09 50.43
N LEU A 14 -10.63 17.87 49.76
CA LEU A 14 -10.71 18.00 48.30
C LEU A 14 -9.84 17.02 47.51
N LEU A 15 -10.42 16.30 46.55
CA LEU A 15 -10.48 16.77 45.15
C LEU A 15 -11.06 15.65 44.28
N ALA A 16 -11.91 16.04 43.35
CA ALA A 16 -12.48 15.20 42.33
C ALA A 16 -11.41 14.34 41.65
N ALA A 17 -11.51 13.01 41.80
CA ALA A 17 -10.91 12.08 40.86
C ALA A 17 -11.76 12.10 39.58
N THR A 18 -11.66 13.20 38.84
CA THR A 18 -12.01 13.22 37.43
C THR A 18 -11.21 12.13 36.75
N LEU A 19 -11.93 11.17 36.15
CA LEU A 19 -11.39 10.23 35.17
C LEU A 19 -10.69 11.02 34.07
N ALA A 20 -9.40 11.28 34.25
CA ALA A 20 -8.49 11.60 33.17
C ALA A 20 -8.15 10.27 32.49
N VAL A 21 -9.14 9.70 31.79
CA VAL A 21 -8.84 8.85 30.64
C VAL A 21 -8.19 9.82 29.66
N THR A 22 -6.87 9.75 29.59
CA THR A 22 -6.06 10.44 28.60
C THR A 22 -6.57 9.99 27.24
N VAL A 23 -7.33 10.87 26.59
CA VAL A 23 -7.64 10.82 25.16
C VAL A 23 -6.32 11.10 24.43
N ALA A 24 -5.44 10.12 24.42
CA ALA A 24 -4.15 10.16 23.73
C ALA A 24 -4.00 9.02 22.71
N GLU A 25 -4.90 8.03 22.72
CA GLU A 25 -4.91 6.91 21.75
C GLU A 25 -5.87 7.09 20.57
N ALA A 26 -6.66 8.16 20.51
CA ALA A 26 -7.69 8.31 19.47
C ALA A 26 -7.28 9.11 18.23
N GLN A 27 -6.06 9.68 18.18
CA GLN A 27 -5.67 10.60 17.10
C GLN A 27 -4.55 10.11 16.17
N GLN A 28 -4.00 8.92 16.40
CA GLN A 28 -3.15 8.22 15.40
C GLN A 28 -3.85 7.24 14.43
N PRO A 29 -5.16 6.90 14.48
CA PRO A 29 -5.74 5.89 13.59
C PRO A 29 -6.39 6.41 12.29
N ALA A 30 -6.52 7.72 12.03
CA ALA A 30 -7.27 8.19 10.85
C ALA A 30 -6.42 8.42 9.59
N GLU A 31 -5.17 8.84 9.75
CA GLU A 31 -4.33 9.32 8.64
C GLU A 31 -3.50 8.20 8.00
N GLN A 32 -2.96 7.28 8.82
CA GLN A 32 -2.31 6.06 8.34
C GLN A 32 -3.29 5.06 7.70
N SER A 33 -4.59 5.18 7.99
CA SER A 33 -5.62 4.31 7.41
C SER A 33 -5.94 4.63 5.95
N ARG A 34 -5.68 5.85 5.46
CA ARG A 34 -6.01 6.22 4.07
C ARG A 34 -5.09 5.53 3.05
N PRO A 35 -3.76 5.54 3.20
CA PRO A 35 -2.86 4.86 2.25
C PRO A 35 -3.05 3.34 2.25
N VAL A 36 -3.26 2.73 3.42
CA VAL A 36 -3.57 1.30 3.55
C VAL A 36 -4.81 0.94 2.77
N ARG A 37 -5.89 1.68 3.01
CA ARG A 37 -7.17 1.42 2.35
C ARG A 37 -7.06 1.60 0.84
N ALA A 38 -6.39 2.66 0.38
CA ALA A 38 -6.20 2.88 -1.05
C ALA A 38 -5.40 1.75 -1.72
N LEU A 39 -4.36 1.23 -1.07
CA LEU A 39 -3.63 0.05 -1.55
C LEU A 39 -4.50 -1.21 -1.57
N THR A 40 -5.19 -1.50 -0.47
CA THR A 40 -6.05 -2.69 -0.35
C THR A 40 -7.18 -2.67 -1.38
N ASP A 41 -7.84 -1.53 -1.56
CA ASP A 41 -8.93 -1.37 -2.52
C ASP A 41 -8.39 -1.48 -3.97
N GLY A 42 -7.24 -0.86 -4.26
CA GLY A 42 -6.59 -0.93 -5.57
C GLY A 42 -6.17 -2.34 -5.95
N ILE A 43 -5.53 -3.08 -5.03
CA ILE A 43 -5.13 -4.48 -5.23
C ILE A 43 -6.37 -5.36 -5.42
N SER A 44 -7.38 -5.23 -4.55
CA SER A 44 -8.61 -6.01 -4.63
C SER A 44 -9.29 -5.85 -5.98
N ASN A 45 -9.51 -4.59 -6.40
CA ASN A 45 -10.11 -4.27 -7.70
C ASN A 45 -9.32 -4.88 -8.86
N ARG A 46 -7.98 -4.84 -8.77
CA ARG A 46 -7.12 -5.34 -9.83
C ARG A 46 -7.13 -6.87 -9.94
N LEU A 47 -7.12 -7.57 -8.81
CA LEU A 47 -7.23 -9.04 -8.74
C LEU A 47 -8.60 -9.52 -9.23
N GLU A 48 -9.68 -8.85 -8.83
CA GLU A 48 -11.04 -9.15 -9.31
C GLU A 48 -11.14 -8.96 -10.82
N THR A 49 -10.58 -7.87 -11.34
CA THR A 49 -10.60 -7.62 -12.78
C THR A 49 -9.72 -8.64 -13.52
N ALA A 50 -8.58 -9.05 -12.96
CA ALA A 50 -7.79 -10.16 -13.53
C ALA A 50 -8.62 -11.45 -13.64
N LEU A 51 -9.36 -11.80 -12.59
CA LEU A 51 -10.22 -12.98 -12.55
C LEU A 51 -11.33 -12.88 -13.60
N ALA A 52 -11.99 -11.73 -13.70
CA ALA A 52 -13.05 -11.49 -14.68
C ALA A 52 -12.53 -11.59 -16.13
N GLU A 53 -11.36 -11.01 -16.42
CA GLU A 53 -10.75 -11.04 -17.75
C GLU A 53 -10.31 -12.46 -18.14
N LEU A 54 -9.67 -13.20 -17.24
CA LEU A 54 -9.27 -14.59 -17.48
C LEU A 54 -10.48 -15.52 -17.64
N THR A 55 -11.51 -15.34 -16.82
CA THR A 55 -12.77 -16.11 -16.94
C THR A 55 -13.51 -15.80 -18.23
N GLY A 56 -13.46 -14.54 -18.67
CA GLY A 56 -14.01 -14.09 -19.95
C GLY A 56 -13.15 -14.44 -21.18
N GLY A 57 -12.10 -15.24 -21.04
CA GLY A 57 -11.22 -15.68 -22.14
C GLY A 57 -10.24 -14.63 -22.66
N ARG A 58 -10.16 -13.45 -22.04
CA ARG A 58 -9.31 -12.34 -22.47
C ARG A 58 -7.93 -12.43 -21.81
N ARG A 59 -7.18 -13.47 -22.19
CA ARG A 59 -5.88 -13.84 -21.58
C ARG A 59 -4.90 -12.67 -21.47
N SER A 60 -4.70 -11.88 -22.53
CA SER A 60 -3.74 -10.77 -22.50
C SER A 60 -4.12 -9.68 -21.50
N LYS A 61 -5.41 -9.34 -21.42
CA LYS A 61 -5.91 -8.36 -20.45
C LYS A 61 -5.86 -8.90 -19.02
N GLY A 62 -6.15 -10.19 -18.85
CA GLY A 62 -6.00 -10.89 -17.58
C GLY A 62 -4.54 -10.92 -17.09
N MET A 63 -3.58 -11.23 -17.98
CA MET A 63 -2.16 -11.20 -17.62
C MET A 63 -1.70 -9.79 -17.25
N MET A 64 -2.09 -8.77 -18.02
CA MET A 64 -1.78 -7.37 -17.73
C MET A 64 -2.30 -6.96 -16.33
N ALA A 65 -3.52 -7.37 -15.99
CA ALA A 65 -4.11 -7.17 -14.69
C ALA A 65 -3.32 -7.85 -13.55
N VAL A 66 -2.87 -9.09 -13.77
CA VAL A 66 -2.03 -9.82 -12.82
C VAL A 66 -0.67 -9.12 -12.62
N ASP A 67 -0.06 -8.63 -13.70
CA ASP A 67 1.21 -7.90 -13.65
C ASP A 67 1.06 -6.55 -12.92
N GLU A 68 -0.03 -5.82 -13.18
CA GLU A 68 -0.38 -4.59 -12.46
C GLU A 68 -0.55 -4.85 -10.96
N ALA A 69 -1.34 -5.85 -10.56
CA ALA A 69 -1.49 -6.24 -9.16
C ALA A 69 -0.14 -6.61 -8.53
N HIS A 70 0.72 -7.30 -9.27
CA HIS A 70 2.04 -7.70 -8.79
C HIS A 70 2.91 -6.50 -8.41
N ARG A 71 2.95 -5.44 -9.22
CA ARG A 71 3.74 -4.23 -8.94
C ARG A 71 3.33 -3.59 -7.62
N VAL A 72 2.03 -3.42 -7.40
CA VAL A 72 1.50 -2.83 -6.15
C VAL A 72 1.78 -3.73 -4.95
N LEU A 73 1.64 -5.05 -5.12
CA LEU A 73 1.92 -6.02 -4.06
C LEU A 73 3.40 -6.05 -3.65
N GLN A 74 4.35 -5.79 -4.58
CA GLN A 74 5.76 -5.64 -4.22
C GLN A 74 5.98 -4.45 -3.28
N VAL A 75 5.32 -3.31 -3.55
CA VAL A 75 5.34 -2.15 -2.66
C VAL A 75 4.65 -2.48 -1.34
N GLY A 76 3.42 -3.02 -1.40
CA GLY A 76 2.61 -3.41 -0.25
C GLY A 76 3.36 -4.32 0.73
N LYS A 77 3.93 -5.42 0.24
CA LYS A 77 4.75 -6.36 1.03
C LYS A 77 5.94 -5.66 1.69
N TYR A 78 6.54 -4.67 1.03
CA TYR A 78 7.64 -3.90 1.59
C TYR A 78 7.18 -2.83 2.59
N VAL A 79 5.92 -2.45 2.63
CA VAL A 79 5.44 -1.49 3.64
C VAL A 79 4.69 -2.17 4.77
N GLU A 80 4.43 -3.46 4.64
CA GLU A 80 3.87 -4.31 5.69
C GLU A 80 4.80 -4.42 6.90
N ALA A 81 4.26 -4.27 8.11
CA ALA A 81 5.04 -4.40 9.34
C ALA A 81 5.51 -5.85 9.59
N TYR A 82 4.67 -6.82 9.21
CA TYR A 82 4.92 -8.26 9.32
C TYR A 82 4.38 -8.94 8.07
N PRO A 83 4.89 -10.14 7.69
CA PRO A 83 4.29 -10.91 6.61
C PRO A 83 2.79 -11.10 6.85
N GLY A 84 1.97 -10.56 5.96
CA GLY A 84 0.53 -10.56 6.08
C GLY A 84 -0.14 -10.71 4.71
N PRO A 85 -1.36 -10.18 4.51
CA PRO A 85 -2.12 -10.37 3.29
C PRO A 85 -1.38 -9.90 2.02
N PHE A 86 -0.58 -8.84 2.08
CA PHE A 86 0.17 -8.38 0.90
C PHE A 86 1.27 -9.37 0.52
N ALA A 87 2.05 -9.87 1.50
CA ALA A 87 3.08 -10.86 1.23
C ALA A 87 2.50 -12.19 0.70
N ALA A 88 1.36 -12.63 1.26
CA ALA A 88 0.69 -13.86 0.81
C ALA A 88 0.13 -13.73 -0.61
N ALA A 89 -0.56 -12.62 -0.91
CA ALA A 89 -1.09 -12.35 -2.25
C ALA A 89 0.03 -12.18 -3.28
N GLU A 90 1.16 -11.55 -2.94
CA GLU A 90 2.32 -11.43 -3.84
C GLU A 90 2.87 -12.79 -4.28
N LYS A 91 2.99 -13.72 -3.33
CA LYS A 91 3.42 -15.09 -3.59
C LYS A 91 2.42 -15.82 -4.50
N ALA A 92 1.12 -15.71 -4.22
CA ALA A 92 0.08 -16.32 -5.04
C ALA A 92 0.08 -15.74 -6.46
N VAL A 93 0.20 -14.42 -6.61
CA VAL A 93 0.28 -13.74 -7.91
C VAL A 93 1.49 -14.20 -8.73
N LYS A 94 2.67 -14.37 -8.11
CA LYS A 94 3.84 -14.95 -8.79
C LYS A 94 3.56 -16.35 -9.33
N GLU A 95 2.86 -17.17 -8.56
CA GLU A 95 2.49 -18.52 -8.98
C GLU A 95 1.44 -18.49 -10.11
N ILE A 96 0.43 -17.61 -10.02
CA ILE A 96 -0.56 -17.39 -11.08
C ILE A 96 0.13 -17.00 -12.39
N ARG A 97 1.12 -16.09 -12.34
CA ARG A 97 1.92 -15.72 -13.52
C ARG A 97 2.64 -16.91 -14.13
N ARG A 98 3.27 -17.75 -13.30
CA ARG A 98 3.95 -18.98 -13.72
C ARG A 98 2.98 -19.96 -14.39
N LEU A 99 1.82 -20.20 -13.78
CA LEU A 99 0.78 -21.07 -14.33
C LEU A 99 0.28 -20.56 -15.69
N LEU A 100 0.01 -19.25 -15.78
CA LEU A 100 -0.38 -18.64 -17.05
C LEU A 100 0.71 -18.83 -18.10
N GLN A 101 1.97 -18.53 -17.81
CA GLN A 101 3.11 -18.71 -18.73
C GLN A 101 3.24 -20.16 -19.23
N ASN A 102 2.97 -21.14 -18.39
CA ASN A 102 3.01 -22.56 -18.73
C ASN A 102 1.76 -23.08 -19.45
N GLY A 103 0.78 -22.22 -19.74
CA GLY A 103 -0.48 -22.59 -20.40
C GLY A 103 -1.53 -23.22 -19.47
N GLN A 104 -1.28 -23.27 -18.16
CA GLN A 104 -2.18 -23.82 -17.15
C GLN A 104 -3.25 -22.79 -16.74
N ALA A 105 -4.12 -22.42 -17.68
CA ALA A 105 -5.10 -21.34 -17.47
C ALA A 105 -6.17 -21.70 -16.42
N ASP A 106 -6.56 -22.96 -16.30
CA ASP A 106 -7.60 -23.40 -15.36
C ASP A 106 -7.08 -23.34 -13.92
N ASP A 107 -5.90 -23.91 -13.67
CA ASP A 107 -5.20 -23.83 -12.38
C ASP A 107 -4.96 -22.38 -11.96
N ALA A 108 -4.53 -21.53 -12.91
CA ALA A 108 -4.32 -20.10 -12.66
C ALA A 108 -5.61 -19.38 -12.24
N ARG A 109 -6.75 -19.70 -12.88
CA ARG A 109 -8.05 -19.12 -12.55
C ARG A 109 -8.54 -19.59 -11.19
N GLN A 110 -8.38 -20.87 -10.88
CA GLN A 110 -8.76 -21.41 -9.57
C GLN A 110 -7.96 -20.72 -8.46
N LEU A 111 -6.63 -20.70 -8.57
CA LEU A 111 -5.76 -20.08 -7.57
C LEU A 111 -6.03 -18.57 -7.45
N LEU A 112 -6.32 -17.88 -8.55
CA LEU A 112 -6.69 -16.47 -8.52
C LEU A 112 -8.03 -16.24 -7.80
N GLY A 113 -9.04 -17.09 -8.00
CA GLY A 113 -10.31 -17.04 -7.27
C GLY A 113 -10.14 -17.25 -5.76
N GLU A 114 -9.33 -18.23 -5.37
CA GLU A 114 -8.95 -18.47 -3.97
C GLU A 114 -8.21 -17.25 -3.38
N THR A 115 -7.30 -16.66 -4.16
CA THR A 115 -6.53 -15.47 -3.74
C THR A 115 -7.43 -14.26 -3.54
N VAL A 116 -8.36 -13.98 -4.46
CA VAL A 116 -9.34 -12.89 -4.34
C VAL A 116 -10.17 -13.07 -3.06
N THR A 117 -10.68 -14.27 -2.83
CA THR A 117 -11.50 -14.58 -1.65
C THR A 117 -10.71 -14.42 -0.35
N SER A 118 -9.50 -14.99 -0.29
CA SER A 118 -8.63 -14.91 0.88
C SER A 118 -8.18 -13.49 1.18
N PHE A 119 -7.91 -12.69 0.13
CA PHE A 119 -7.47 -11.32 0.29
C PHE A 119 -8.60 -10.41 0.78
N ALA A 120 -9.80 -10.57 0.23
CA ALA A 120 -10.99 -9.83 0.67
C ALA A 120 -11.39 -10.14 2.12
N ALA A 121 -11.17 -11.37 2.58
CA ALA A 121 -11.45 -11.79 3.95
C ALA A 121 -10.36 -11.37 4.96
N ALA A 122 -9.18 -10.96 4.49
CA ALA A 122 -8.08 -10.60 5.36
C ALA A 122 -8.31 -9.24 6.05
N GLU A 123 -7.85 -9.12 7.29
CA GLU A 123 -7.79 -7.82 7.95
C GLU A 123 -6.80 -6.89 7.23
N PRO A 124 -7.10 -5.59 7.07
CA PRO A 124 -6.17 -4.64 6.49
C PRO A 124 -4.82 -4.66 7.23
N PRO A 125 -3.70 -4.75 6.50
CA PRO A 125 -2.40 -4.86 7.13
C PRO A 125 -2.01 -3.57 7.83
N LYS A 126 -1.28 -3.71 8.95
CA LYS A 126 -0.57 -2.59 9.57
C LYS A 126 0.68 -2.27 8.76
N LEU A 127 0.86 -1.01 8.39
CA LEU A 127 2.09 -0.56 7.74
C LEU A 127 3.13 -0.18 8.77
N ARG A 128 4.40 -0.41 8.42
CA ARG A 128 5.51 0.20 9.14
C ARG A 128 5.61 1.68 8.78
N ALA A 129 6.04 2.48 9.74
CA ALA A 129 6.38 3.88 9.49
C ALA A 129 7.44 3.93 8.38
N LEU A 130 7.14 4.66 7.30
CA LEU A 130 8.04 4.78 6.16
C LEU A 130 9.10 5.82 6.47
N ALA A 131 10.38 5.44 6.31
CA ALA A 131 11.45 6.41 6.23
C ALA A 131 11.32 7.12 4.87
N VAL A 132 10.91 8.38 4.90
CA VAL A 132 10.89 9.27 3.73
C VAL A 132 12.35 9.54 3.34
N GLY A 133 12.88 8.74 2.42
CA GLY A 133 14.31 8.75 2.07
C GLY A 133 14.55 9.19 0.63
N GLY A 134 14.47 10.49 0.35
CA GLY A 134 14.43 11.06 -1.00
C GLY A 134 15.66 10.87 -1.91
N GLY A 135 16.75 10.24 -1.45
CA GLY A 135 17.96 10.01 -2.26
C GLY A 135 17.97 8.69 -3.04
N GLY A 136 17.26 7.67 -2.56
CA GLY A 136 17.37 6.30 -3.07
C GLY A 136 16.37 5.91 -4.16
N TYR A 137 15.46 6.82 -4.52
CA TYR A 137 14.31 6.53 -5.39
C TYR A 137 14.31 7.32 -6.69
N ARG A 138 15.34 8.14 -6.97
CA ARG A 138 15.45 8.80 -8.28
C ARG A 138 15.49 7.74 -9.38
N GLY A 139 14.65 7.88 -10.39
CA GLY A 139 14.49 6.89 -11.44
C GLY A 139 13.50 5.77 -11.12
N ALA A 140 12.86 5.81 -9.94
CA ALA A 140 11.86 4.80 -9.60
C ALA A 140 10.60 4.96 -10.47
N THR A 141 10.04 3.84 -10.92
CA THR A 141 8.80 3.81 -11.68
C THR A 141 7.64 4.25 -10.79
N LEU A 142 6.99 5.34 -11.17
CA LEU A 142 5.77 5.80 -10.51
C LEU A 142 4.58 5.00 -11.03
N ILE A 143 3.84 4.38 -10.12
CA ILE A 143 2.62 3.62 -10.41
C ILE A 143 1.44 4.13 -9.59
N ASP A 144 0.21 3.93 -10.06
CA ASP A 144 -0.99 4.14 -9.25
C ASP A 144 -1.29 2.94 -8.33
N VAL A 145 -2.35 3.05 -7.51
CA VAL A 145 -2.83 1.97 -6.63
C VAL A 145 -3.35 0.74 -7.36
N GLN A 146 -3.65 0.85 -8.66
CA GLN A 146 -4.05 -0.28 -9.49
C GLN A 146 -2.82 -0.97 -10.11
N GLY A 147 -1.65 -0.32 -10.03
CA GLY A 147 -0.38 -0.81 -10.55
C GLY A 147 -0.04 -0.30 -11.93
N LYS A 148 -0.84 0.61 -12.50
CA LYS A 148 -0.57 1.20 -13.81
C LYS A 148 0.64 2.12 -13.73
N ILE A 149 1.52 2.04 -14.73
CA ILE A 149 2.68 2.92 -14.81
C ILE A 149 2.23 4.31 -15.24
N LEU A 150 2.62 5.32 -14.47
CA LEU A 150 2.34 6.72 -14.70
C LEU A 150 3.56 7.47 -15.27
N GLY A 151 4.76 7.07 -14.85
CA GLY A 151 6.00 7.72 -15.24
C GLY A 151 7.15 7.41 -14.27
N GLU A 152 7.93 8.42 -13.93
CA GLU A 152 9.16 8.28 -13.14
C GLU A 152 9.21 9.28 -11.99
N PHE A 153 9.65 8.82 -10.81
CA PHE A 153 9.95 9.66 -9.66
C PHE A 153 11.35 10.28 -9.80
N ASP A 154 11.47 11.59 -9.62
CA ASP A 154 12.77 12.27 -9.64
C ASP A 154 13.32 12.47 -8.22
N ARG A 155 12.64 13.28 -7.40
CA ARG A 155 13.17 13.71 -6.10
C ARG A 155 12.09 14.22 -5.17
N VAL A 156 12.43 14.30 -3.88
CA VAL A 156 11.72 15.17 -2.93
C VAL A 156 12.41 16.52 -2.89
N ASN A 157 11.66 17.62 -3.01
CA ASN A 157 12.21 18.96 -2.91
C ASN A 157 12.35 19.41 -1.43
N SER A 158 12.92 20.60 -1.22
CA SER A 158 13.10 21.19 0.12
C SER A 158 11.81 21.65 0.81
N GLU A 159 10.66 21.53 0.14
CA GLU A 159 9.32 21.87 0.65
C GLU A 159 8.47 20.61 0.92
N ASP A 160 9.10 19.44 1.06
CA ASP A 160 8.44 18.14 1.22
C ASP A 160 7.42 17.79 0.12
N LYS A 161 7.62 18.33 -1.09
CA LYS A 161 6.88 17.93 -2.29
C LYS A 161 7.70 16.92 -3.07
N ALA A 162 7.04 15.86 -3.49
CA ALA A 162 7.62 14.91 -4.43
C ALA A 162 7.47 15.42 -5.85
N ILE A 163 8.55 15.35 -6.63
CA ILE A 163 8.57 15.72 -8.04
C ILE A 163 8.65 14.43 -8.84
N ALA A 164 7.72 14.27 -9.77
CA ALA A 164 7.69 13.16 -10.71
C ALA A 164 7.43 13.67 -12.13
N THR A 165 7.92 12.93 -13.11
CA THR A 165 7.58 13.13 -14.52
C THR A 165 6.51 12.12 -14.89
N ILE A 166 5.35 12.60 -15.33
CA ILE A 166 4.18 11.78 -15.66
C ILE A 166 3.94 11.84 -17.17
N GLY A 167 3.65 10.68 -17.78
CA GLY A 167 3.75 10.52 -19.24
C GLY A 167 5.21 10.42 -19.71
N GLY A 168 5.44 10.38 -21.02
CA GLY A 168 6.82 10.36 -21.54
C GLY A 168 7.47 8.98 -21.60
N TRP A 169 6.71 7.88 -21.68
CA TRP A 169 7.30 6.53 -21.58
C TRP A 169 8.17 6.22 -22.82
N GLN A 170 9.45 5.91 -22.59
CA GLN A 170 10.33 5.37 -23.62
C GLN A 170 9.84 4.00 -24.05
N ASP A 171 9.35 3.90 -25.28
CA ASP A 171 9.15 2.61 -25.90
C ASP A 171 10.51 1.90 -26.06
N ALA A 172 10.52 0.56 -25.97
CA ALA A 172 11.73 -0.28 -25.98
C ALA A 172 12.60 -0.17 -27.26
N LEU A 173 12.23 0.73 -28.18
CA LEU A 173 12.86 1.02 -29.46
C LEU A 173 13.51 2.42 -29.53
N GLY A 174 13.54 3.20 -28.45
CA GLY A 174 14.37 4.41 -28.37
C GLY A 174 13.89 5.61 -29.20
N PHE A 175 12.66 5.61 -29.70
CA PHE A 175 12.06 6.77 -30.36
C PHE A 175 11.27 7.59 -29.34
N ILE A 176 12.01 8.46 -28.63
CA ILE A 176 11.62 9.71 -27.98
C ILE A 176 10.10 9.93 -27.76
N ASP A 177 9.67 9.94 -26.51
CA ASP A 177 8.42 10.62 -26.13
C ASP A 177 8.76 12.03 -25.61
N ILE A 178 8.45 13.05 -26.42
CA ILE A 178 8.55 14.47 -26.04
C ILE A 178 7.20 14.84 -25.42
N GLY A 179 6.95 14.48 -24.16
CA GLY A 179 5.61 14.68 -23.59
C GLY A 179 5.43 14.49 -22.08
N GLY A 180 6.50 14.27 -21.32
CA GLY A 180 6.39 14.14 -19.87
C GLY A 180 6.08 15.48 -19.19
N GLU A 181 5.02 15.53 -18.38
CA GLU A 181 4.72 16.68 -17.53
C GLU A 181 5.36 16.49 -16.15
N THR A 182 6.13 17.47 -15.70
CA THR A 182 6.64 17.49 -14.33
C THR A 182 5.52 17.89 -13.38
N MET A 183 5.13 16.97 -12.49
CA MET A 183 4.08 17.19 -11.50
C MET A 183 4.63 17.19 -10.08
N ASN A 184 4.05 18.08 -9.25
CA ASN A 184 4.28 18.10 -7.82
C ASN A 184 3.24 17.22 -7.13
N LEU A 185 3.68 16.10 -6.56
CA LEU A 185 2.88 15.17 -5.79
C LEU A 185 3.07 15.44 -4.29
N ARG A 186 2.02 15.19 -3.51
CA ARG A 186 2.09 15.30 -2.05
C ARG A 186 2.76 14.06 -1.48
N LEU A 187 3.72 14.25 -0.59
CA LEU A 187 4.55 13.16 -0.07
C LEU A 187 3.77 12.19 0.82
N ASP A 188 2.72 12.67 1.50
CA ASP A 188 1.77 11.85 2.27
C ASP A 188 0.91 10.92 1.41
N GLN A 189 0.91 11.13 0.09
CA GLN A 189 0.19 10.30 -0.87
C GLN A 189 1.08 9.24 -1.54
N LEU A 190 2.39 9.28 -1.30
CA LEU A 190 3.36 8.37 -1.90
C LEU A 190 3.74 7.25 -0.94
N ILE A 191 3.83 6.06 -1.49
CA ILE A 191 4.28 4.86 -0.79
C ILE A 191 5.51 4.33 -1.54
N PHE A 192 6.63 4.32 -0.84
CA PHE A 192 7.91 3.92 -1.41
C PHE A 192 8.09 2.41 -1.24
N GLY A 193 8.33 1.72 -2.36
CA GLY A 193 8.63 0.29 -2.40
C GLY A 193 10.04 -0.03 -1.92
N PRO A 194 10.51 -1.27 -2.09
CA PRO A 194 11.87 -1.63 -1.74
C PRO A 194 12.88 -0.87 -2.61
N ASN A 195 13.79 -0.12 -1.97
CA ASN A 195 15.00 0.34 -2.63
C ASN A 195 16.02 -0.82 -2.66
N GLY A 196 16.15 -1.45 -3.82
CA GLY A 196 17.10 -2.54 -4.05
C GLY A 196 18.09 -2.18 -5.14
N THR A 197 19.32 -2.68 -5.02
CA THR A 197 20.40 -2.51 -6.02
C THR A 197 20.11 -3.27 -7.34
N TRP A 198 19.06 -4.10 -7.36
CA TRP A 198 18.67 -4.97 -8.49
C TRP A 198 17.14 -5.08 -8.56
N GLY A 199 16.55 -4.73 -9.71
CA GLY A 199 15.11 -4.75 -9.97
C GLY A 199 14.48 -3.36 -10.14
N GLU A 200 13.27 -3.31 -10.69
CA GLU A 200 12.50 -2.05 -10.79
C GLU A 200 12.08 -1.58 -9.39
N VAL A 201 12.38 -0.32 -9.09
CA VAL A 201 11.95 0.35 -7.86
C VAL A 201 10.62 1.02 -8.14
N PHE A 202 9.60 0.73 -7.33
CA PHE A 202 8.26 1.30 -7.51
C PHE A 202 7.92 2.32 -6.43
N VAL A 203 7.24 3.39 -6.83
CA VAL A 203 6.57 4.33 -5.94
C VAL A 203 5.09 4.34 -6.29
N VAL A 204 4.23 4.06 -5.31
CA VAL A 204 2.77 4.09 -5.50
C VAL A 204 2.23 5.45 -5.11
N THR A 205 1.46 6.08 -6.00
CA THR A 205 0.59 7.21 -5.64
C THR A 205 -0.81 6.73 -5.26
N THR A 206 -1.28 7.16 -4.10
CA THR A 206 -2.62 6.84 -3.57
C THR A 206 -3.73 7.72 -4.15
N THR A 207 -3.37 8.76 -4.90
CA THR A 207 -4.32 9.69 -5.52
C THR A 207 -4.26 9.54 -7.05
N PRO A 208 -5.41 9.55 -7.74
CA PRO A 208 -5.44 9.53 -9.19
C PRO A 208 -4.68 10.73 -9.73
N VAL A 209 -3.68 10.48 -10.57
CA VAL A 209 -3.05 11.53 -11.36
C VAL A 209 -3.79 11.59 -12.69
N ARG A 210 -4.31 12.77 -13.03
CA ARG A 210 -5.06 13.02 -14.27
C ARG A 210 -4.14 13.59 -15.33
#